data_AF-A0A2D4S3Y6-F1
#
_entry.id   AF-A0A2D4S3Y6-F1
#
_cell.length_a   1.000
_cell.length_b   1.000
_cell.length_c   1.000
_cell.angle_alpha   90.00
_cell.angle_beta   90.00
_cell.angle_gamma   90.00
#
_symmetry.space_group_name_H-M   'P 1'
#
loop_
_entity.id
_entity.type
_entity.pdbx_description
1 polymer ?
#
loop_
_entity_poly.entity_id
_entity_poly.type
_entity_poly.pdbx_seq_one_letter_code
_entity_poly.pdbx_strand_id
1 'polypeptide(L)'
;KKYGTGNGYSLGVPENWAAYEDIAEFFTNTPIDGKKVYGHTDFGKKSPSLGWRFTDSWLSIAGAGDTGLPNGTPVDEWGIRIENRSPVGSSVERGGATNSPAAIYALQSYIDWLNKYSPPSAKQGTFRDNNIAAAQSNVAQQMFLYTLWINEPAYQQGKMINEKGEPVWRLAPTPHGRYWKQGMKVGYQDAGSWTIPKNTRGPKRAAAWLWAQFCVSKSAAVAKFKAGGTPVRHSTLSSDFVQKNKSRWGGLIEFYQSDAIHLWTDTGLNVPHYPLLFRAWWPNLDRAINGQISAKEAMNNIAYEQDKIMGSLKLARYSPKLNPKRTQAYWLAQPGSPKPAQAREKPSTLSYDTAIKRWRKAPQ
;
A
#
# COMPACT_ATOMS: atom_id res chain seq x y z
N LYS A 1 -31.33 4.40 -5.42
CA LYS A 1 -30.04 4.68 -6.08
C LYS A 1 -28.96 4.76 -5.01
N LYS A 2 -27.78 4.16 -5.21
CA LYS A 2 -26.68 4.23 -4.22
C LYS A 2 -26.10 5.65 -4.07
N TYR A 3 -26.12 6.46 -5.14
CA TYR A 3 -25.56 7.81 -5.22
C TYR A 3 -26.61 8.87 -5.61
N GLY A 4 -26.31 10.15 -5.34
CA GLY A 4 -27.07 11.31 -5.82
C GLY A 4 -27.95 11.98 -4.75
N THR A 5 -28.91 12.81 -5.18
CA THR A 5 -29.85 13.52 -4.28
C THR A 5 -30.80 12.55 -3.57
N GLY A 6 -31.15 12.84 -2.31
CA GLY A 6 -31.97 11.96 -1.44
C GLY A 6 -31.13 11.14 -0.45
N ASN A 7 -31.52 9.89 -0.18
CA ASN A 7 -30.84 8.97 0.76
C ASN A 7 -29.55 8.31 0.19
N GLY A 8 -29.07 8.73 -0.98
CA GLY A 8 -27.79 8.30 -1.56
C GLY A 8 -26.62 9.08 -0.96
N TYR A 9 -25.42 8.50 -0.90
CA TYR A 9 -24.25 9.21 -0.39
C TYR A 9 -23.46 9.88 -1.53
N SER A 10 -22.74 10.97 -1.19
CA SER A 10 -22.00 11.78 -2.16
C SER A 10 -20.82 11.02 -2.76
N LEU A 11 -20.64 11.14 -4.08
CA LEU A 11 -19.37 10.80 -4.71
C LEU A 11 -18.30 11.76 -4.18
N GLY A 12 -17.28 11.22 -3.54
CA GLY A 12 -16.23 11.98 -2.86
C GLY A 12 -15.01 11.12 -2.61
N VAL A 13 -14.10 11.57 -1.76
CA VAL A 13 -12.95 10.76 -1.33
C VAL A 13 -13.49 9.60 -0.48
N PRO A 14 -13.32 8.33 -0.88
CA PRO A 14 -13.75 7.20 -0.08
C PRO A 14 -12.93 7.11 1.20
N GLU A 15 -13.61 6.82 2.32
CA GLU A 15 -12.94 6.53 3.60
C GLU A 15 -12.73 5.04 3.83
N ASN A 16 -13.57 4.21 3.20
CA ASN A 16 -13.53 2.77 3.31
C ASN A 16 -13.72 2.07 1.96
N TRP A 17 -13.38 0.78 1.91
CA TRP A 17 -13.46 -0.02 0.69
C TRP A 17 -14.89 -0.21 0.19
N ALA A 18 -15.89 -0.18 1.08
CA ALA A 18 -17.29 -0.23 0.67
C ALA A 18 -17.63 0.97 -0.21
N ALA A 19 -17.23 2.18 0.18
CA ALA A 19 -17.40 3.38 -0.65
C ALA A 19 -16.52 3.36 -1.91
N TYR A 20 -15.28 2.90 -1.81
CA TYR A 20 -14.37 2.79 -2.96
C TYR A 20 -14.96 1.88 -4.05
N GLU A 21 -15.40 0.69 -3.67
CA GLU A 21 -16.01 -0.30 -4.57
C GLU A 21 -17.27 0.25 -5.23
N ASP A 22 -18.13 0.89 -4.45
CA ASP A 22 -19.35 1.50 -4.94
C ASP A 22 -19.03 2.62 -5.98
N ILE A 23 -18.06 3.50 -5.70
CA ILE A 23 -17.58 4.50 -6.67
C ILE A 23 -17.01 3.82 -7.93
N ALA A 24 -16.28 2.72 -7.76
CA ALA A 24 -15.72 1.98 -8.89
C ALA A 24 -16.80 1.39 -9.79
N GLU A 25 -17.85 0.81 -9.20
CA GLU A 25 -19.02 0.32 -9.90
C GLU A 25 -19.74 1.45 -10.67
N PHE A 26 -19.92 2.61 -10.03
CA PHE A 26 -20.58 3.76 -10.65
C PHE A 26 -19.91 4.17 -11.96
N PHE A 27 -18.61 4.45 -11.91
CA PHE A 27 -17.87 4.94 -13.09
C PHE A 27 -17.72 3.88 -14.17
N THR A 28 -17.59 2.60 -13.81
CA THR A 28 -17.52 1.52 -14.79
C THR A 28 -18.83 1.32 -15.56
N ASN A 29 -19.96 1.50 -14.88
CA ASN A 29 -21.30 1.29 -15.47
C ASN A 29 -21.92 2.57 -16.04
N THR A 30 -21.35 3.74 -15.77
CA THR A 30 -21.88 5.04 -16.19
C THR A 30 -20.89 5.71 -17.15
N PRO A 31 -21.20 5.77 -18.46
CA PRO A 31 -20.40 6.55 -19.40
C PRO A 31 -20.35 8.02 -18.98
N ILE A 32 -19.18 8.64 -19.10
CA ILE A 32 -18.99 10.08 -18.85
C ILE A 32 -18.75 10.73 -20.21
N ASP A 33 -19.59 11.69 -20.58
CA ASP A 33 -19.56 12.37 -21.89
C ASP A 33 -19.54 11.38 -23.08
N GLY A 34 -20.33 10.30 -22.97
CA GLY A 34 -20.40 9.23 -23.98
C GLY A 34 -19.17 8.32 -24.03
N LYS A 35 -18.19 8.51 -23.14
CA LYS A 35 -16.96 7.70 -23.09
C LYS A 35 -17.00 6.71 -21.94
N LYS A 36 -16.43 5.53 -22.19
CA LYS A 36 -16.20 4.54 -21.12
C LYS A 36 -15.16 5.07 -20.15
N VAL A 37 -15.48 4.97 -18.87
CA VAL A 37 -14.58 5.21 -17.74
C VAL A 37 -14.49 3.89 -16.97
N TYR A 38 -13.33 3.61 -16.40
CA TYR A 38 -13.09 2.48 -15.51
C TYR A 38 -13.01 3.02 -14.08
N GLY A 39 -13.79 2.46 -13.19
CA GLY A 39 -13.86 2.96 -11.82
C GLY A 39 -12.66 2.59 -10.94
N HIS A 40 -11.74 1.77 -11.41
CA HIS A 40 -10.55 1.32 -10.69
C HIS A 40 -9.41 1.04 -11.67
N THR A 41 -8.18 0.93 -11.16
CA THR A 41 -7.09 0.25 -11.86
C THR A 41 -6.11 -0.38 -10.86
N ASP A 42 -5.61 -1.55 -11.23
CA ASP A 42 -4.49 -2.25 -10.61
C ASP A 42 -3.84 -3.15 -11.69
N PHE A 43 -2.79 -3.90 -11.38
CA PHE A 43 -2.07 -4.70 -12.37
C PHE A 43 -2.12 -6.19 -12.08
N GLY A 44 -2.15 -7.05 -13.09
CA GLY A 44 -2.29 -8.52 -12.89
C GLY A 44 -1.14 -9.39 -13.43
N LYS A 45 -0.13 -8.83 -14.09
CA LYS A 45 0.91 -9.63 -14.74
C LYS A 45 1.78 -10.34 -13.72
N LYS A 46 1.97 -11.65 -13.91
CA LYS A 46 2.95 -12.46 -13.18
C LYS A 46 4.31 -11.78 -13.11
N SER A 47 4.65 -11.30 -11.93
CA SER A 47 5.94 -10.67 -11.63
C SER A 47 6.11 -10.54 -10.12
N PRO A 48 7.34 -10.33 -9.61
CA PRO A 48 7.56 -10.00 -8.20
C PRO A 48 6.67 -8.86 -7.69
N SER A 49 6.32 -7.90 -8.56
CA SER A 49 5.44 -6.77 -8.23
C SER A 49 4.09 -7.18 -7.63
N LEU A 50 3.54 -8.35 -7.97
CA LEU A 50 2.31 -8.86 -7.36
C LEU A 50 2.52 -9.14 -5.87
N GLY A 51 3.66 -9.71 -5.51
CA GLY A 51 4.01 -9.93 -4.11
C GLY A 51 4.07 -8.61 -3.35
N TRP A 52 4.81 -7.63 -3.88
CA TRP A 52 4.91 -6.28 -3.30
C TRP A 52 3.54 -5.64 -3.17
N ARG A 53 2.67 -5.78 -4.17
CA ARG A 53 1.31 -5.25 -4.11
C ARG A 53 0.56 -5.70 -2.85
N PHE A 54 0.75 -6.95 -2.43
CA PHE A 54 0.10 -7.49 -1.25
C PHE A 54 0.82 -7.13 0.04
N THR A 55 2.13 -7.38 0.11
CA THR A 55 2.93 -7.16 1.32
C THR A 55 3.06 -5.69 1.70
N ASP A 56 3.03 -4.81 0.69
CA ASP A 56 3.34 -3.39 0.86
C ASP A 56 2.06 -2.55 1.00
N SER A 57 0.88 -3.11 0.65
CA SER A 57 -0.36 -2.35 0.65
C SER A 57 -1.63 -3.15 0.95
N TRP A 58 -2.03 -4.11 0.12
CA TRP A 58 -3.38 -4.68 0.22
C TRP A 58 -3.68 -5.35 1.57
N LEU A 59 -2.70 -6.02 2.19
CA LEU A 59 -2.90 -6.62 3.52
C LEU A 59 -2.98 -5.59 4.65
N SER A 60 -2.11 -4.58 4.61
CA SER A 60 -2.11 -3.51 5.63
C SER A 60 -3.40 -2.71 5.52
N ILE A 61 -3.79 -2.25 4.33
CA ILE A 61 -5.02 -1.50 4.08
C ILE A 61 -6.27 -2.33 4.44
N ALA A 62 -6.28 -3.64 4.15
CA ALA A 62 -7.38 -4.51 4.56
C ALA A 62 -7.52 -4.61 6.08
N GLY A 63 -6.41 -4.45 6.82
CA GLY A 63 -6.31 -4.61 8.26
C GLY A 63 -6.01 -6.05 8.69
N ALA A 64 -5.13 -6.77 7.98
CA ALA A 64 -4.76 -8.14 8.33
C ALA A 64 -3.97 -8.23 9.66
N GLY A 65 -3.11 -7.25 9.95
CA GLY A 65 -2.32 -7.17 11.17
C GLY A 65 -3.02 -6.48 12.34
N ASP A 66 -2.29 -6.34 13.44
CA ASP A 66 -2.67 -5.61 14.65
C ASP A 66 -2.32 -4.11 14.55
N THR A 67 -2.85 -3.32 15.49
CA THR A 67 -2.40 -1.94 15.70
C THR A 67 -0.95 -1.91 16.17
N GLY A 68 -0.22 -0.85 15.80
CA GLY A 68 1.18 -0.67 16.14
C GLY A 68 1.97 -0.15 14.95
N LEU A 69 2.87 0.79 15.22
CA LEU A 69 3.81 1.35 14.25
C LEU A 69 5.24 1.21 14.84
N PRO A 70 6.26 0.90 14.04
CA PRO A 70 6.23 0.81 12.57
C PRO A 70 5.53 -0.45 12.02
N ASN A 71 5.30 -1.48 12.82
CA ASN A 71 4.60 -2.70 12.41
C ASN A 71 3.64 -3.15 13.52
N GLY A 72 2.55 -3.82 13.14
CA GLY A 72 1.56 -4.34 14.09
C GLY A 72 2.16 -5.34 15.08
N THR A 73 1.62 -5.37 16.31
CA THR A 73 2.01 -6.33 17.36
C THR A 73 0.75 -6.87 18.06
N PRO A 74 0.61 -8.19 18.28
CA PRO A 74 1.59 -9.25 18.01
C PRO A 74 1.62 -9.76 16.57
N VAL A 75 0.71 -9.35 15.69
CA VAL A 75 0.73 -9.74 14.27
C VAL A 75 1.00 -8.53 13.38
N ASP A 76 1.99 -8.66 12.50
CA ASP A 76 2.38 -7.59 11.59
C ASP A 76 1.50 -7.51 10.33
N GLU A 77 1.80 -6.56 9.44
CA GLU A 77 1.08 -6.38 8.19
C GLU A 77 1.31 -7.48 7.14
N TRP A 78 2.34 -8.31 7.32
CA TRP A 78 2.53 -9.54 6.52
C TRP A 78 1.65 -10.69 7.02
N GLY A 79 1.04 -10.53 8.20
CA GLY A 79 0.30 -11.59 8.87
C GLY A 79 1.19 -12.50 9.71
N ILE A 80 2.43 -12.12 10.01
CA ILE A 80 3.35 -12.91 10.82
C ILE A 80 3.21 -12.52 12.28
N ARG A 81 2.89 -13.50 13.13
CA ARG A 81 2.90 -13.35 14.59
C ARG A 81 4.32 -13.39 15.12
N ILE A 82 4.57 -12.55 16.11
CA ILE A 82 5.81 -12.48 16.88
C ILE A 82 5.52 -12.62 18.36
N GLU A 83 6.39 -13.38 19.04
CA GLU A 83 6.41 -13.52 20.49
C GLU A 83 7.85 -13.39 20.95
N ASN A 84 8.11 -12.56 21.98
CA ASN A 84 9.46 -12.33 22.50
C ASN A 84 10.50 -12.00 21.41
N ARG A 85 10.07 -11.20 20.40
CA ARG A 85 10.85 -10.80 19.21
C ARG A 85 11.16 -11.91 18.21
N SER A 86 10.70 -13.14 18.43
CA SER A 86 10.84 -14.25 17.48
C SER A 86 9.54 -14.44 16.69
N PRO A 87 9.60 -14.61 15.36
CA PRO A 87 8.44 -15.01 14.57
C PRO A 87 7.95 -16.40 14.98
N VAL A 88 6.65 -16.56 15.17
CA VAL A 88 6.04 -17.81 15.67
C VAL A 88 4.97 -18.40 14.76
N GLY A 89 4.53 -17.69 13.73
CA GLY A 89 3.60 -18.25 12.75
C GLY A 89 3.05 -17.24 11.76
N SER A 90 2.90 -17.68 10.52
CA SER A 90 2.23 -16.96 9.43
C SER A 90 0.80 -17.45 9.23
N SER A 91 0.57 -18.76 9.37
CA SER A 91 -0.79 -19.32 9.28
C SER A 91 -1.62 -19.05 10.54
N VAL A 92 -2.93 -18.93 10.35
CA VAL A 92 -3.90 -18.83 11.44
C VAL A 92 -3.77 -19.99 12.42
N GLU A 93 -3.45 -21.21 11.98
CA GLU A 93 -3.27 -22.36 12.90
C GLU A 93 -2.11 -22.17 13.88
N ARG A 94 -1.14 -21.31 13.56
CA ARG A 94 -0.01 -20.94 14.42
C ARG A 94 -0.14 -19.53 15.02
N GLY A 95 -1.31 -18.91 14.85
CA GLY A 95 -1.64 -17.58 15.37
C GLY A 95 -1.29 -16.41 14.44
N GLY A 96 -0.72 -16.66 13.26
CA GLY A 96 -0.56 -15.63 12.24
C GLY A 96 -1.89 -15.23 11.57
N ALA A 97 -1.83 -14.36 10.57
CA ALA A 97 -2.97 -13.84 9.86
C ALA A 97 -2.83 -13.86 8.33
N THR A 98 -1.79 -14.49 7.77
CA THR A 98 -1.55 -14.52 6.31
C THR A 98 -2.66 -15.24 5.55
N ASN A 99 -3.32 -16.23 6.15
CA ASN A 99 -4.52 -16.85 5.59
C ASN A 99 -5.80 -16.56 6.41
N SER A 100 -5.82 -15.42 7.10
CA SER A 100 -6.99 -14.96 7.86
C SER A 100 -8.15 -14.54 6.95
N PRO A 101 -9.38 -14.41 7.49
CA PRO A 101 -10.51 -13.80 6.79
C PRO A 101 -10.19 -12.44 6.16
N ALA A 102 -9.36 -11.62 6.83
CA ALA A 102 -8.94 -10.31 6.32
C ALA A 102 -8.04 -10.41 5.08
N ALA A 103 -7.08 -11.35 5.09
CA ALA A 103 -6.17 -11.56 3.99
C ALA A 103 -6.86 -12.18 2.75
N ILE A 104 -7.77 -13.13 2.98
CA ILE A 104 -8.61 -13.71 1.92
C ILE A 104 -9.53 -12.63 1.32
N TYR A 105 -10.13 -11.79 2.17
CA TYR A 105 -10.91 -10.63 1.73
C TYR A 105 -10.09 -9.67 0.86
N ALA A 106 -8.84 -9.38 1.23
CA ALA A 106 -7.96 -8.53 0.45
C ALA A 106 -7.72 -9.09 -0.96
N LEU A 107 -7.33 -10.37 -1.06
CA LEU A 107 -7.08 -11.00 -2.35
C LEU A 107 -8.35 -11.12 -3.19
N GLN A 108 -9.48 -11.51 -2.59
CA GLN A 108 -10.73 -11.61 -3.33
C GLN A 108 -11.17 -10.24 -3.86
N SER A 109 -11.08 -9.18 -3.05
CA SER A 109 -11.45 -7.82 -3.47
C SER A 109 -10.56 -7.32 -4.61
N TYR A 110 -9.26 -7.56 -4.51
CA TYR A 110 -8.32 -7.22 -5.58
C TYR A 110 -8.65 -7.96 -6.89
N ILE A 111 -8.94 -9.27 -6.84
CA ILE A 111 -9.33 -10.06 -8.02
C ILE A 111 -10.64 -9.51 -8.61
N ASP A 112 -11.65 -9.30 -7.76
CA ASP A 112 -12.96 -8.83 -8.19
C ASP A 112 -12.89 -7.44 -8.83
N TRP A 113 -12.15 -6.51 -8.23
CA TRP A 113 -12.03 -5.15 -8.74
C TRP A 113 -11.18 -5.08 -10.00
N LEU A 114 -10.09 -5.87 -10.08
CA LEU A 114 -9.30 -6.00 -11.30
C LEU A 114 -10.12 -6.56 -12.46
N ASN A 115 -11.05 -7.47 -12.19
CA ASN A 115 -11.92 -8.06 -13.20
C ASN A 115 -13.08 -7.16 -13.62
N LYS A 116 -13.74 -6.53 -12.64
CA LYS A 116 -15.00 -5.81 -12.85
C LYS A 116 -14.77 -4.34 -13.21
N TYR A 117 -13.78 -3.69 -12.62
CA TYR A 117 -13.70 -2.23 -12.60
C TYR A 117 -12.45 -1.65 -13.26
N SER A 118 -11.50 -2.48 -13.68
CA SER A 118 -10.25 -2.06 -14.34
C SER A 118 -10.30 -2.20 -15.86
N PRO A 119 -9.44 -1.46 -16.60
CA PRO A 119 -9.24 -1.70 -18.03
C PRO A 119 -8.81 -3.15 -18.32
N PRO A 120 -9.26 -3.79 -19.42
CA PRO A 120 -8.85 -5.17 -19.76
C PRO A 120 -7.34 -5.36 -19.89
N SER A 121 -6.61 -4.32 -20.34
CA SER A 121 -5.15 -4.31 -20.45
C SER A 121 -4.44 -4.37 -19.09
N ALA A 122 -5.11 -4.01 -18.01
CA ALA A 122 -4.50 -3.88 -16.68
C ALA A 122 -3.96 -5.23 -16.17
N LYS A 123 -4.63 -6.34 -16.50
CA LYS A 123 -4.15 -7.71 -16.20
C LYS A 123 -2.82 -8.07 -16.86
N GLN A 124 -2.48 -7.43 -17.96
CA GLN A 124 -1.26 -7.69 -18.73
C GLN A 124 -0.08 -6.80 -18.29
N GLY A 125 -0.36 -5.81 -17.44
CA GLY A 125 0.62 -4.86 -16.92
C GLY A 125 1.26 -5.29 -15.61
N THR A 126 2.38 -4.65 -15.31
CA THR A 126 3.07 -4.65 -14.01
C THR A 126 2.76 -3.34 -13.27
N PHE A 127 3.39 -3.13 -12.10
CA PHE A 127 3.25 -1.87 -11.39
C PHE A 127 3.64 -0.66 -12.25
N ARG A 128 4.71 -0.75 -13.05
CA ARG A 128 5.15 0.36 -13.93
C ARG A 128 4.07 0.75 -14.92
N ASP A 129 3.50 -0.26 -15.58
CA ASP A 129 2.45 -0.06 -16.58
C ASP A 129 1.22 0.57 -15.95
N ASN A 130 0.79 0.06 -14.79
CA ASN A 130 -0.40 0.56 -14.11
C ASN A 130 -0.28 2.01 -13.62
N ASN A 131 0.87 2.43 -13.08
CA ASN A 131 1.01 3.80 -12.58
C ASN A 131 0.99 4.83 -13.72
N ILE A 132 1.56 4.53 -14.89
CA ILE A 132 1.48 5.40 -16.07
C ILE A 132 0.11 5.31 -16.74
N ALA A 133 -0.44 4.10 -16.88
CA ALA A 133 -1.72 3.86 -17.50
C ALA A 133 -2.86 4.58 -16.78
N ALA A 134 -2.78 4.78 -15.47
CA ALA A 134 -3.76 5.55 -14.71
C ALA A 134 -3.87 7.02 -15.17
N ALA A 135 -2.78 7.63 -15.65
CA ALA A 135 -2.80 8.98 -16.23
C ALA A 135 -3.23 9.00 -17.71
N GLN A 136 -3.03 7.90 -18.43
CA GLN A 136 -3.30 7.81 -19.87
C GLN A 136 -4.69 7.23 -20.20
N SER A 137 -5.24 6.45 -19.28
CA SER A 137 -6.52 5.75 -19.43
C SER A 137 -7.64 6.55 -18.76
N ASN A 138 -8.88 6.32 -19.19
CA ASN A 138 -10.05 6.87 -18.53
C ASN A 138 -10.34 6.09 -17.23
N VAL A 139 -9.55 6.32 -16.19
CA VAL A 139 -9.73 5.70 -14.87
C VAL A 139 -10.14 6.76 -13.84
N ALA A 140 -11.15 6.45 -13.03
CA ALA A 140 -11.68 7.39 -12.03
C ALA A 140 -10.84 7.45 -10.74
N GLN A 141 -10.27 6.31 -10.32
CA GLN A 141 -9.51 6.22 -9.07
C GLN A 141 -8.53 5.04 -9.06
N GLN A 142 -7.49 5.16 -8.24
CA GLN A 142 -6.49 4.12 -8.00
C GLN A 142 -6.19 4.07 -6.50
N MET A 143 -6.29 2.89 -5.89
CA MET A 143 -6.17 2.69 -4.44
C MET A 143 -4.76 3.03 -3.90
N PHE A 144 -3.74 2.65 -4.68
CA PHE A 144 -2.35 2.83 -4.33
C PHE A 144 -1.53 3.17 -5.57
N LEU A 145 -0.69 4.19 -5.44
CA LEU A 145 0.23 4.71 -6.44
C LEU A 145 1.62 4.88 -5.80
N TYR A 146 2.69 4.52 -6.52
CA TYR A 146 4.04 4.91 -6.09
C TYR A 146 4.27 6.38 -6.44
N THR A 147 4.57 7.21 -5.44
CA THR A 147 4.57 8.67 -5.60
C THR A 147 5.57 9.19 -6.60
N LEU A 148 6.62 8.43 -6.94
CA LEU A 148 7.61 8.83 -7.95
C LEU A 148 6.98 9.05 -9.34
N TRP A 149 5.92 8.31 -9.69
CA TRP A 149 5.30 8.37 -11.01
C TRP A 149 4.52 9.65 -11.27
N ILE A 150 4.14 10.42 -10.22
CA ILE A 150 3.41 11.69 -10.43
C ILE A 150 4.27 12.75 -11.12
N ASN A 151 5.60 12.58 -11.12
CA ASN A 151 6.53 13.49 -11.78
C ASN A 151 6.75 13.13 -13.26
N GLU A 152 6.17 12.04 -13.74
CA GLU A 152 6.29 11.64 -15.14
C GLU A 152 5.52 12.60 -16.04
N PRO A 153 5.96 12.80 -17.31
CA PRO A 153 5.28 13.66 -18.26
C PRO A 153 3.79 13.37 -18.41
N ALA A 154 3.38 12.10 -18.27
CA ALA A 154 1.99 11.67 -18.35
C ALA A 154 1.07 12.36 -17.31
N TYR A 155 1.57 12.70 -16.12
CA TYR A 155 0.81 13.41 -15.08
C TYR A 155 0.98 14.92 -15.12
N GLN A 156 2.08 15.40 -15.71
CA GLN A 156 2.52 16.80 -15.66
C GLN A 156 2.20 17.59 -16.94
N GLN A 157 1.57 16.96 -17.94
CA GLN A 157 1.33 17.55 -19.26
C GLN A 157 -0.01 17.09 -19.87
N GLY A 158 -0.37 17.69 -20.99
CA GLY A 158 -1.52 17.28 -21.79
C GLY A 158 -2.84 17.35 -21.02
N LYS A 159 -3.71 16.35 -21.21
CA LYS A 159 -5.05 16.29 -20.61
C LYS A 159 -5.05 16.14 -19.09
N MET A 160 -3.90 15.83 -18.49
CA MET A 160 -3.77 15.70 -17.03
C MET A 160 -3.53 17.05 -16.34
N ILE A 161 -3.43 18.12 -17.11
CA ILE A 161 -3.29 19.49 -16.64
C ILE A 161 -4.44 20.34 -17.22
N ASN A 162 -5.05 21.18 -16.40
CA ASN A 162 -6.10 22.10 -16.83
C ASN A 162 -5.52 23.37 -17.50
N GLU A 163 -6.39 24.23 -18.00
CA GLU A 163 -6.01 25.50 -18.66
C GLU A 163 -5.19 26.45 -17.76
N LYS A 164 -5.28 26.29 -16.43
CA LYS A 164 -4.54 27.07 -15.44
C LYS A 164 -3.18 26.46 -15.08
N GLY A 165 -2.79 25.35 -15.71
CA GLY A 165 -1.53 24.67 -15.41
C GLY A 165 -1.56 23.79 -14.17
N GLU A 166 -2.74 23.47 -13.64
CA GLU A 166 -2.93 22.65 -12.44
C GLU A 166 -3.36 21.22 -12.79
N PRO A 167 -3.00 20.20 -11.99
CA PRO A 167 -3.44 18.84 -12.25
C PRO A 167 -4.97 18.72 -12.21
N VAL A 168 -5.54 17.85 -13.04
CA VAL A 168 -6.97 17.44 -12.94
C VAL A 168 -7.17 16.23 -12.03
N TRP A 169 -6.08 15.68 -11.51
CA TRP A 169 -6.04 14.57 -10.56
C TRP A 169 -5.66 15.04 -9.16
N ARG A 170 -5.98 14.23 -8.15
CA ARG A 170 -5.64 14.49 -6.74
C ARG A 170 -5.22 13.22 -6.04
N LEU A 171 -4.25 13.34 -5.14
CA LEU A 171 -3.93 12.37 -4.10
C LEU A 171 -4.79 12.67 -2.87
N ALA A 172 -5.29 11.60 -2.26
CA ALA A 172 -6.14 11.66 -1.09
C ALA A 172 -5.77 10.53 -0.10
N PRO A 173 -6.23 10.59 1.15
CA PRO A 173 -6.04 9.50 2.11
C PRO A 173 -6.56 8.17 1.55
N THR A 174 -5.78 7.10 1.73
CA THR A 174 -6.16 5.75 1.31
C THR A 174 -7.39 5.28 2.09
N PRO A 175 -8.46 4.81 1.43
CA PRO A 175 -9.59 4.19 2.12
C PRO A 175 -9.19 2.82 2.68
N HIS A 176 -9.77 2.45 3.81
CA HIS A 176 -9.39 1.22 4.50
C HIS A 176 -10.42 0.10 4.30
N GLY A 177 -9.94 -1.14 4.40
CA GLY A 177 -10.81 -2.32 4.44
C GLY A 177 -11.43 -2.53 5.82
N ARG A 178 -12.44 -3.38 5.88
CA ARG A 178 -13.28 -3.58 7.08
C ARG A 178 -12.55 -4.00 8.36
N TYR A 179 -11.38 -4.63 8.24
CA TYR A 179 -10.62 -5.09 9.41
C TYR A 179 -9.62 -4.05 9.92
N TRP A 180 -9.43 -2.96 9.18
CA TRP A 180 -8.50 -1.89 9.56
C TRP A 180 -9.08 -1.07 10.71
N LYS A 181 -8.20 -0.65 11.62
CA LYS A 181 -8.52 0.23 12.75
C LYS A 181 -7.43 1.29 12.87
N GLN A 182 -7.77 2.43 13.46
CA GLN A 182 -6.82 3.51 13.72
C GLN A 182 -5.59 2.98 14.46
N GLY A 183 -4.40 3.39 14.01
CA GLY A 183 -3.12 2.93 14.55
C GLY A 183 -2.56 1.69 13.83
N MET A 184 -3.27 1.14 12.84
CA MET A 184 -2.69 0.16 11.91
C MET A 184 -1.94 0.87 10.78
N LYS A 185 -0.90 0.21 10.29
CA LYS A 185 -0.18 0.59 9.07
C LYS A 185 -1.14 0.66 7.88
N VAL A 186 -0.93 1.61 6.99
CA VAL A 186 -1.73 1.81 5.76
C VAL A 186 -0.94 1.45 4.51
N GLY A 187 0.38 1.61 4.52
CA GLY A 187 1.17 1.25 3.35
C GLY A 187 2.65 1.15 3.65
N TYR A 188 3.41 0.95 2.60
CA TYR A 188 4.85 0.84 2.65
C TYR A 188 5.52 2.12 2.17
N GLN A 189 6.61 2.52 2.81
CA GLN A 189 7.47 3.60 2.34
C GLN A 189 8.85 3.07 1.95
N ASP A 190 9.22 3.26 0.68
CA ASP A 190 10.57 3.01 0.17
C ASP A 190 11.55 4.09 0.66
N ALA A 191 11.96 4.01 1.93
CA ALA A 191 12.97 4.89 2.50
C ALA A 191 14.38 4.46 2.09
N GLY A 192 14.85 4.97 0.95
CA GLY A 192 16.22 4.74 0.48
C GLY A 192 17.27 5.21 1.49
N SER A 193 18.31 4.40 1.70
CA SER A 193 19.41 4.69 2.64
C SER A 193 20.78 4.56 1.98
N TRP A 194 21.74 5.38 2.43
CA TRP A 194 23.14 5.22 2.08
C TRP A 194 23.81 4.26 3.05
N THR A 195 24.23 3.10 2.56
CA THR A 195 24.89 2.07 3.38
C THR A 195 26.37 2.03 3.07
N ILE A 196 27.21 2.23 4.08
CA ILE A 196 28.67 2.08 3.96
C ILE A 196 29.07 0.73 4.56
N PRO A 197 29.61 -0.20 3.75
CA PRO A 197 30.03 -1.51 4.25
C PRO A 197 30.95 -1.40 5.47
N LYS A 198 30.78 -2.33 6.40
CA LYS A 198 31.56 -2.31 7.65
C LYS A 198 33.06 -2.41 7.38
N ASN A 199 33.51 -3.08 6.32
CA ASN A 199 34.92 -3.19 5.95
C ASN A 199 35.49 -1.98 5.20
N THR A 200 34.69 -0.98 4.81
CA THR A 200 35.21 0.27 4.24
C THR A 200 35.84 1.12 5.35
N ARG A 201 37.17 1.34 5.30
CA ARG A 201 37.98 2.01 6.33
C ARG A 201 38.74 3.22 5.80
N GLY A 202 39.26 4.02 6.73
CA GLY A 202 40.19 5.12 6.46
C GLY A 202 39.63 6.16 5.48
N PRO A 203 40.47 6.73 4.60
CA PRO A 203 40.07 7.78 3.66
C PRO A 203 38.90 7.40 2.75
N LYS A 204 38.78 6.13 2.33
CA LYS A 204 37.66 5.67 1.50
C LYS A 204 36.32 5.76 2.23
N ARG A 205 36.30 5.46 3.54
CA ARG A 205 35.10 5.59 4.37
C ARG A 205 34.70 7.07 4.52
N ALA A 206 35.68 7.93 4.77
CA ALA A 206 35.45 9.37 4.88
C ALA A 206 34.89 9.95 3.58
N ALA A 207 35.47 9.59 2.43
CA ALA A 207 34.97 10.01 1.12
C ALA A 207 33.53 9.54 0.86
N ALA A 208 33.22 8.27 1.13
CA ALA A 208 31.86 7.74 1.00
C ALA A 208 30.85 8.47 1.92
N TRP A 209 31.26 8.79 3.14
CA TRP A 209 30.43 9.54 4.10
C TRP A 209 30.19 10.98 3.63
N LEU A 210 31.21 11.68 3.14
CA LEU A 210 31.08 13.02 2.57
C LEU A 210 30.16 13.03 1.35
N TRP A 211 30.30 12.04 0.46
CA TRP A 211 29.42 11.90 -0.70
C TRP A 211 27.96 11.67 -0.30
N ALA A 212 27.70 10.75 0.63
CA ALA A 212 26.36 10.51 1.14
C ALA A 212 25.73 11.78 1.71
N GLN A 213 26.47 12.53 2.53
CA GLN A 213 26.03 13.82 3.08
C GLN A 213 25.72 14.85 1.99
N PHE A 214 26.59 14.98 0.98
CA PHE A 214 26.35 15.87 -0.16
C PHE A 214 25.08 15.49 -0.92
N CYS A 215 24.90 14.20 -1.24
CA CYS A 215 23.74 13.70 -1.97
C CYS A 215 22.42 13.97 -1.24
N VAL A 216 22.44 14.06 0.09
CA VAL A 216 21.27 14.46 0.87
C VAL A 216 21.37 15.90 1.37
N SER A 217 22.31 16.75 0.96
CA SER A 217 22.37 18.14 1.44
C SER A 217 21.10 18.93 1.06
N LYS A 218 20.80 20.05 1.74
CA LYS A 218 19.56 20.83 1.49
C LYS A 218 19.42 21.24 0.01
N SER A 219 20.50 21.76 -0.59
CA SER A 219 20.54 22.18 -1.99
C SER A 219 20.40 20.99 -2.95
N ALA A 220 21.16 19.92 -2.75
CA ALA A 220 21.06 18.71 -3.57
C ALA A 220 19.68 18.05 -3.48
N ALA A 221 19.07 18.03 -2.29
CA ALA A 221 17.72 17.49 -2.09
C ALA A 221 16.66 18.30 -2.86
N VAL A 222 16.73 19.64 -2.85
CA VAL A 222 15.84 20.48 -3.68
C VAL A 222 16.08 20.24 -5.17
N ALA A 223 17.34 20.16 -5.62
CA ALA A 223 17.66 19.88 -7.02
C ALA A 223 17.11 18.52 -7.49
N LYS A 224 17.28 17.47 -6.69
CA LYS A 224 16.72 16.14 -6.99
C LYS A 224 15.19 16.13 -6.93
N PHE A 225 14.58 16.87 -6.01
CA PHE A 225 13.13 16.98 -5.96
C PHE A 225 12.57 17.65 -7.22
N LYS A 226 13.23 18.71 -7.73
CA LYS A 226 12.86 19.33 -9.01
C LYS A 226 12.92 18.35 -10.18
N ALA A 227 13.90 17.44 -10.17
CA ALA A 227 14.10 16.48 -11.25
C ALA A 227 13.19 15.24 -11.15
N GLY A 228 12.96 14.73 -9.93
CA GLY A 228 12.34 13.42 -9.71
C GLY A 228 11.12 13.40 -8.77
N GLY A 229 10.68 14.55 -8.25
CA GLY A 229 9.45 14.68 -7.46
C GLY A 229 9.39 13.95 -6.12
N THR A 230 10.49 13.32 -5.69
CA THR A 230 10.53 12.53 -4.45
C THR A 230 11.29 13.28 -3.35
N PRO A 231 10.63 13.68 -2.25
CA PRO A 231 11.29 14.41 -1.18
C PRO A 231 12.06 13.43 -0.26
N VAL A 232 13.26 13.84 0.16
CA VAL A 232 14.07 13.09 1.15
C VAL A 232 14.32 13.89 2.43
N ARG A 233 13.72 15.08 2.53
CA ARG A 233 13.81 15.99 3.68
C ARG A 233 12.56 16.85 3.82
N HIS A 234 12.16 17.10 5.06
CA HIS A 234 11.14 18.12 5.36
C HIS A 234 11.56 19.53 4.89
N SER A 235 12.83 19.90 5.03
CA SER A 235 13.32 21.21 4.54
C SER A 235 13.20 21.39 3.02
N THR A 236 13.16 20.31 2.24
CA THR A 236 12.85 20.39 0.79
C THR A 236 11.41 20.81 0.58
N LEU A 237 10.47 20.26 1.37
CA LEU A 237 9.05 20.58 1.29
C LEU A 237 8.78 22.05 1.61
N SER A 238 9.51 22.63 2.57
CA SER A 238 9.36 24.04 2.96
C SER A 238 10.15 25.01 2.08
N SER A 239 10.84 24.55 1.03
CA SER A 239 11.60 25.44 0.14
C SER A 239 10.68 26.32 -0.71
N ASP A 240 11.14 27.52 -1.06
CA ASP A 240 10.41 28.49 -1.88
C ASP A 240 9.89 27.88 -3.19
N PHE A 241 10.73 27.07 -3.84
CA PHE A 241 10.33 26.40 -5.09
C PHE A 241 9.14 25.48 -4.87
N VAL A 242 9.17 24.65 -3.81
CA VAL A 242 8.09 23.69 -3.54
C VAL A 242 6.82 24.40 -3.13
N GLN A 243 6.91 25.42 -2.25
CA GLN A 243 5.73 26.16 -1.81
C GLN A 243 5.08 26.94 -2.96
N LYS A 244 5.86 27.58 -3.84
CA LYS A 244 5.34 28.27 -5.04
C LYS A 244 4.67 27.32 -6.05
N ASN A 245 5.08 26.05 -6.08
CA ASN A 245 4.59 25.04 -7.04
C ASN A 245 3.70 23.96 -6.38
N LYS A 246 3.24 24.20 -5.15
CA LYS A 246 2.60 23.16 -4.31
C LYS A 246 1.39 22.51 -4.98
N SER A 247 0.55 23.30 -5.64
CA SER A 247 -0.67 22.84 -6.32
C SER A 247 -0.39 21.81 -7.43
N ARG A 248 0.81 21.82 -8.04
CA ARG A 248 1.20 20.89 -9.12
C ARG A 248 1.31 19.43 -8.68
N TRP A 249 1.40 19.19 -7.37
CA TRP A 249 1.63 17.86 -6.80
C TRP A 249 0.36 17.19 -6.27
N GLY A 250 -0.81 17.79 -6.52
CA GLY A 250 -2.10 17.16 -6.25
C GLY A 250 -2.31 16.70 -4.81
N GLY A 251 -1.67 17.34 -3.82
CA GLY A 251 -1.75 16.96 -2.40
C GLY A 251 -0.54 16.19 -1.85
N LEU A 252 0.45 15.83 -2.67
CA LEU A 252 1.64 15.10 -2.20
C LEU A 252 2.43 15.89 -1.14
N ILE A 253 2.56 17.21 -1.33
CA ILE A 253 3.30 18.06 -0.39
C ILE A 253 2.58 18.10 0.95
N GLU A 254 1.26 18.26 0.95
CA GLU A 254 0.43 18.18 2.15
C GLU A 254 0.57 16.85 2.86
N PHE A 255 0.57 15.74 2.11
CA PHE A 255 0.79 14.41 2.67
C PHE A 255 2.14 14.33 3.39
N TYR A 256 3.25 14.69 2.73
CA TYR A 256 4.58 14.63 3.37
C TYR A 256 4.83 15.68 4.46
N GLN A 257 4.00 16.72 4.55
CA GLN A 257 4.00 17.68 5.64
C GLN A 257 3.10 17.25 6.82
N SER A 258 2.40 16.12 6.70
CA SER A 258 1.48 15.60 7.70
C SER A 258 2.03 14.38 8.44
N ASP A 259 1.47 14.09 9.61
CA ASP A 259 1.78 12.85 10.34
C ASP A 259 1.19 11.60 9.69
N ALA A 260 0.37 11.75 8.65
CA ALA A 260 -0.13 10.60 7.91
C ALA A 260 1.03 9.77 7.35
N ILE A 261 2.19 10.36 7.04
CA ILE A 261 3.38 9.62 6.60
C ILE A 261 3.79 8.51 7.56
N HIS A 262 3.52 8.67 8.87
CA HIS A 262 3.90 7.67 9.87
C HIS A 262 3.06 6.39 9.78
N LEU A 263 1.97 6.40 9.02
CA LEU A 263 1.20 5.19 8.69
C LEU A 263 1.82 4.41 7.51
N TRP A 264 2.81 4.97 6.82
CA TRP A 264 3.58 4.33 5.76
C TRP A 264 4.99 4.02 6.29
N THR A 265 5.25 2.75 6.55
CA THR A 265 6.49 2.31 7.20
C THR A 265 7.13 1.17 6.43
N ASP A 266 8.38 0.85 6.72
CA ASP A 266 9.09 -0.26 6.08
C ASP A 266 8.67 -1.62 6.65
N THR A 267 9.12 -2.70 6.00
CA THR A 267 8.90 -4.06 6.50
C THR A 267 9.79 -4.26 7.73
N GLY A 268 9.17 -4.61 8.85
CA GLY A 268 9.86 -4.78 10.12
C GLY A 268 10.68 -6.07 10.23
N LEU A 269 11.37 -6.20 11.37
CA LEU A 269 12.15 -7.38 11.75
C LEU A 269 11.29 -8.65 11.98
N ASN A 270 9.97 -8.48 11.96
CA ASN A 270 8.96 -9.52 12.10
C ASN A 270 9.02 -10.51 10.92
N VAL A 271 9.53 -10.06 9.77
CA VAL A 271 9.79 -10.88 8.59
C VAL A 271 11.25 -11.38 8.64
N PRO A 272 11.52 -12.61 9.11
CA PRO A 272 12.88 -13.05 9.48
C PRO A 272 13.83 -13.19 8.29
N HIS A 273 13.30 -13.41 7.08
CA HIS A 273 14.10 -13.52 5.87
C HIS A 273 13.29 -13.10 4.64
N TYR A 274 13.11 -11.79 4.46
CA TYR A 274 12.29 -11.20 3.38
C TYR A 274 12.47 -11.89 2.01
N PRO A 275 13.69 -12.05 1.44
CA PRO A 275 13.82 -12.60 0.08
C PRO A 275 13.36 -14.05 -0.09
N LEU A 276 13.31 -14.84 1.00
CA LEU A 276 12.85 -16.23 0.95
C LEU A 276 11.33 -16.28 1.13
N LEU A 277 10.80 -15.61 2.15
CA LEU A 277 9.36 -15.58 2.41
C LEU A 277 8.59 -14.92 1.27
N PHE A 278 9.18 -13.90 0.64
CA PHE A 278 8.60 -13.18 -0.48
C PHE A 278 8.29 -14.09 -1.69
N ARG A 279 9.09 -15.14 -1.91
CA ARG A 279 8.95 -16.07 -3.06
C ARG A 279 7.64 -16.85 -3.07
N ALA A 280 6.99 -17.00 -1.91
CA ALA A 280 5.72 -17.69 -1.82
C ALA A 280 4.56 -16.89 -2.45
N TRP A 281 4.67 -15.56 -2.53
CA TRP A 281 3.55 -14.67 -2.86
C TRP A 281 3.14 -14.72 -4.33
N TRP A 282 3.96 -14.15 -5.23
CA TRP A 282 3.52 -13.87 -6.60
C TRP A 282 3.10 -15.11 -7.40
N PRO A 283 3.67 -16.33 -7.24
CA PRO A 283 3.18 -17.49 -7.97
C PRO A 283 1.76 -17.87 -7.55
N ASN A 284 1.42 -17.78 -6.27
CA ASN A 284 0.08 -18.09 -5.77
C ASN A 284 -0.94 -17.01 -6.15
N LEU A 285 -0.53 -15.73 -6.06
CA LEU A 285 -1.36 -14.60 -6.49
C LEU A 285 -1.70 -14.68 -7.99
N ASP A 286 -0.71 -14.95 -8.84
CA ASP A 286 -0.89 -15.14 -10.28
C ASP A 286 -1.91 -16.25 -10.59
N ARG A 287 -1.78 -17.43 -9.96
CA ARG A 287 -2.73 -18.53 -10.13
C ARG A 287 -4.15 -18.12 -9.72
N ALA A 288 -4.31 -17.36 -8.63
CA ALA A 288 -5.62 -16.90 -8.18
C ALA A 288 -6.23 -15.84 -9.11
N ILE A 289 -5.44 -14.88 -9.57
CA ILE A 289 -5.87 -13.84 -10.53
C ILE A 289 -6.35 -14.46 -11.84
N ASN A 290 -5.70 -15.54 -12.29
CA ASN A 290 -6.06 -16.29 -13.47
C ASN A 290 -7.20 -17.31 -13.23
N GLY A 291 -7.77 -17.36 -12.02
CA GLY A 291 -8.89 -18.25 -11.68
C GLY A 291 -8.52 -19.73 -11.57
N GLN A 292 -7.22 -20.07 -11.52
CA GLN A 292 -6.75 -21.46 -11.43
C GLN A 292 -6.90 -22.03 -10.02
N ILE A 293 -6.86 -21.16 -9.01
CA ILE A 293 -7.12 -21.50 -7.60
C ILE A 293 -7.93 -20.38 -6.96
N SER A 294 -8.61 -20.68 -5.85
CA SER A 294 -9.36 -19.65 -5.11
C SER A 294 -8.43 -18.69 -4.35
N ALA A 295 -8.93 -17.50 -4.00
CA ALA A 295 -8.22 -16.58 -3.11
C ALA A 295 -7.86 -17.26 -1.77
N LYS A 296 -8.77 -18.06 -1.21
CA LYS A 296 -8.54 -18.84 0.03
C LYS A 296 -7.39 -19.83 -0.13
N GLU A 297 -7.37 -20.57 -1.23
CA GLU A 297 -6.32 -21.55 -1.51
C GLU A 297 -4.96 -20.88 -1.71
N ALA A 298 -4.90 -19.76 -2.44
CA ALA A 298 -3.68 -19.00 -2.61
C ALA A 298 -3.11 -18.50 -1.27
N MET A 299 -3.95 -17.91 -0.41
CA MET A 299 -3.51 -17.43 0.90
C MET A 299 -3.09 -18.57 1.82
N ASN A 300 -3.77 -19.72 1.78
CA ASN A 300 -3.35 -20.93 2.49
C ASN A 300 -1.97 -21.40 2.05
N ASN A 301 -1.74 -21.51 0.73
CA ASN A 301 -0.45 -21.94 0.18
C ASN A 301 0.68 -21.01 0.62
N ILE A 302 0.45 -19.69 0.57
CA ILE A 302 1.43 -18.69 1.01
C ILE A 302 1.75 -18.85 2.50
N ALA A 303 0.73 -18.96 3.36
CA ALA A 303 0.91 -19.06 4.80
C ALA A 303 1.68 -20.33 5.21
N TYR A 304 1.33 -21.47 4.60
CA TYR A 304 1.99 -22.75 4.89
C TYR A 304 3.43 -22.81 4.36
N GLU A 305 3.70 -22.25 3.18
CA GLU A 305 5.07 -22.18 2.68
C GLU A 305 5.93 -21.23 3.53
N GLN A 306 5.38 -20.10 3.99
CA GLN A 306 6.08 -19.22 4.93
C GLN A 306 6.38 -19.92 6.26
N ASP A 307 5.42 -20.64 6.84
CA ASP A 307 5.65 -21.43 8.06
C ASP A 307 6.75 -22.48 7.84
N LYS A 308 6.73 -23.20 6.72
CA LYS A 308 7.75 -24.18 6.36
C LYS A 308 9.14 -23.53 6.24
N ILE A 309 9.25 -22.40 5.55
CA ILE A 309 10.50 -21.64 5.44
C ILE A 309 10.97 -21.24 6.84
N MET A 310 10.11 -20.57 7.62
CA MET A 310 10.44 -20.12 8.97
C MET A 310 10.90 -21.26 9.89
N GLY A 311 10.27 -22.43 9.79
CA GLY A 311 10.65 -23.63 10.56
C GLY A 311 12.03 -24.19 10.23
N SER A 312 12.60 -23.85 9.06
CA SER A 312 13.95 -24.27 8.65
C SER A 312 15.01 -23.19 8.85
N LEU A 313 14.62 -21.94 9.12
CA LEU A 313 15.55 -20.83 9.33
C LEU A 313 16.32 -20.98 10.65
N LYS A 314 17.64 -20.81 10.57
CA LYS A 314 18.54 -20.71 11.73
C LYS A 314 19.25 -19.37 11.71
N LEU A 315 18.70 -18.40 12.43
CA LEU A 315 19.27 -17.05 12.55
C LEU A 315 20.12 -16.92 13.81
N ALA A 316 21.14 -16.06 13.75
CA ALA A 316 22.01 -15.78 14.90
C ALA A 316 21.25 -15.12 16.08
N ARG A 317 20.19 -14.35 15.79
CA ARG A 317 19.31 -13.73 16.79
C ARG A 317 17.87 -13.83 16.29
N TYR A 318 16.93 -13.95 17.22
CA TYR A 318 15.49 -13.95 16.94
C TYR A 318 15.06 -14.96 15.88
N SER A 319 15.70 -16.14 15.87
CA SER A 319 15.30 -17.23 14.98
C SER A 319 13.82 -17.56 15.22
N PRO A 320 13.05 -17.91 14.16
CA PRO A 320 11.66 -18.29 14.32
C PRO A 320 11.49 -19.47 15.27
N LYS A 321 10.40 -19.45 16.04
CA LYS A 321 10.02 -20.49 16.99
C LYS A 321 8.53 -20.78 16.80
N LEU A 322 8.21 -21.66 15.84
CA LEU A 322 6.82 -21.85 15.43
C LEU A 322 5.94 -22.36 16.58
N ASN A 323 4.81 -21.70 16.81
CA ASN A 323 3.79 -22.12 17.75
C ASN A 323 3.24 -23.50 17.36
N PRO A 324 2.89 -24.37 18.33
CA PRO A 324 2.15 -25.59 18.02
C PRO A 324 0.84 -25.23 17.33
N LYS A 325 0.39 -26.10 16.41
CA LYS A 325 -0.86 -25.86 15.71
C LYS A 325 -2.04 -25.91 16.69
N ARG A 326 -2.97 -24.97 16.55
CA ARG A 326 -4.29 -24.95 17.18
C ARG A 326 -5.35 -24.80 16.09
N THR A 327 -6.61 -25.03 16.46
CA THR A 327 -7.74 -24.82 15.54
C THR A 327 -7.84 -23.35 15.13
N GLN A 328 -8.33 -23.07 13.92
CA GLN A 328 -8.53 -21.68 13.49
C GLN A 328 -9.52 -20.95 14.41
N ALA A 329 -10.57 -21.65 14.86
CA ALA A 329 -11.55 -21.10 15.80
C ALA A 329 -10.92 -20.60 17.10
N TYR A 330 -9.91 -21.30 17.63
CA TYR A 330 -9.19 -20.86 18.83
C TYR A 330 -8.53 -19.49 18.61
N TRP A 331 -7.81 -19.34 17.50
CA TRP A 331 -7.06 -18.11 17.19
C TRP A 331 -7.97 -16.94 16.81
N LEU A 332 -9.06 -17.20 16.09
CA LEU A 332 -10.05 -16.17 15.72
C LEU A 332 -10.86 -15.67 16.94
N ALA A 333 -10.86 -16.42 18.04
CA ALA A 333 -11.48 -16.00 19.30
C ALA A 333 -10.52 -15.22 20.21
N GLN A 334 -9.22 -15.19 19.90
CA GLN A 334 -8.25 -14.39 20.66
C GLN A 334 -8.39 -12.90 20.33
N PRO A 335 -8.02 -11.99 21.24
CA PRO A 335 -7.96 -10.57 20.94
C PRO A 335 -6.91 -10.27 19.85
N GLY A 336 -7.17 -9.24 19.05
CA GLY A 336 -6.28 -8.80 17.98
C GLY A 336 -6.42 -9.64 16.71
N SER A 337 -5.32 -9.77 15.95
CA SER A 337 -5.25 -10.60 14.76
C SER A 337 -4.83 -12.04 15.09
N PRO A 338 -5.33 -13.05 14.36
CA PRO A 338 -6.23 -12.95 13.21
C PRO A 338 -7.68 -12.65 13.61
N LYS A 339 -8.34 -11.78 12.85
CA LYS A 339 -9.70 -11.32 13.13
C LYS A 339 -10.76 -12.23 12.48
N PRO A 340 -11.89 -12.53 13.14
CA PRO A 340 -13.00 -13.28 12.56
C PRO A 340 -13.66 -12.51 11.42
N ALA A 341 -14.35 -13.21 10.52
CA ALA A 341 -15.00 -12.60 9.36
C ALA A 341 -15.94 -11.45 9.75
N GLN A 342 -15.84 -10.33 9.03
CA GLN A 342 -16.67 -9.14 9.28
C GLN A 342 -17.61 -8.87 8.11
N ALA A 343 -18.82 -8.38 8.42
CA ALA A 343 -19.79 -7.94 7.44
C ALA A 343 -19.26 -6.73 6.64
N ARG A 344 -19.88 -6.47 5.48
CA ARG A 344 -19.56 -5.28 4.68
C ARG A 344 -19.88 -4.02 5.50
N GLU A 345 -18.97 -3.06 5.51
CA GLU A 345 -19.18 -1.78 6.18
C GLU A 345 -20.18 -0.90 5.43
N LYS A 346 -20.78 0.06 6.15
CA LYS A 346 -21.54 1.13 5.52
C LYS A 346 -20.58 2.02 4.71
N PRO A 347 -20.86 2.28 3.41
CA PRO A 347 -20.05 3.22 2.62
C PRO A 347 -19.97 4.61 3.27
N SER A 348 -18.77 5.18 3.32
CA SER A 348 -18.54 6.56 3.78
C SER A 348 -17.57 7.31 2.87
N THR A 349 -17.87 8.58 2.61
CA THR A 349 -17.05 9.50 1.81
C THR A 349 -16.91 10.86 2.48
N LEU A 350 -15.90 11.61 2.05
CA LEU A 350 -15.67 12.99 2.43
C LEU A 350 -15.49 13.88 1.20
N SER A 351 -15.72 15.18 1.37
CA SER A 351 -15.20 16.16 0.40
C SER A 351 -13.67 16.17 0.43
N TYR A 352 -13.07 16.50 -0.72
CA TYR A 352 -11.61 16.58 -0.83
C TYR A 352 -11.01 17.60 0.16
N ASP A 353 -11.65 18.76 0.33
CA ASP A 353 -11.20 19.78 1.29
C ASP A 353 -11.17 19.26 2.72
N THR A 354 -12.14 18.41 3.10
CA THR A 354 -12.17 17.78 4.42
C THR A 354 -11.08 16.71 4.54
N ALA A 355 -10.88 15.91 3.49
CA ALA A 355 -9.84 14.89 3.45
C ALA A 355 -8.43 15.48 3.60
N ILE A 356 -8.11 16.56 2.87
CA ILE A 356 -6.81 17.25 2.97
C ILE A 356 -6.64 17.95 4.31
N LYS A 357 -7.71 18.45 4.93
CA LYS A 357 -7.63 18.98 6.29
C LYS A 357 -7.20 17.92 7.31
N ARG A 358 -7.48 16.62 7.11
CA ARG A 358 -6.96 15.55 7.98
C ARG A 358 -5.43 15.47 7.93
N TRP A 359 -4.84 15.62 6.75
CA TRP A 359 -3.38 15.74 6.62
C TRP A 359 -2.85 17.03 7.27
N ARG A 360 -3.62 18.11 7.30
CA ARG A 360 -3.18 19.35 7.97
C ARG A 360 -3.37 19.36 9.49
N LYS A 361 -4.10 18.40 10.09
CA LYS A 361 -4.57 18.46 11.49
C LYS A 361 -4.04 17.35 12.42
N ALA A 362 -3.12 16.49 11.99
CA ALA A 362 -2.54 15.52 12.92
C ALA A 362 -1.50 16.20 13.86
N PRO A 363 -1.34 15.70 15.10
CA PRO A 363 -0.71 16.43 16.20
C PRO A 363 0.83 16.35 16.17
N GLN A 364 1.46 17.50 16.44
CA GLN A 364 2.89 17.61 16.78
C GLN A 364 3.33 16.61 17.86
#